data_AF-A0A2G9RBH8-F1
#
_entry.id   AF-A0A2G9RBH8-F1
#
_cell.length_a   1.000
_cell.length_b   1.000
_cell.length_c   1.000
_cell.angle_alpha   90.00
_cell.angle_beta   90.00
_cell.angle_gamma   90.00
#
_symmetry.space_group_name_H-M   'P 1'
#
loop_
_entity.id
_entity.type
_entity.pdbx_description
1 polymer ?
#
loop_
_entity_poly.entity_id
_entity_poly.type
_entity_poly.pdbx_seq_one_letter_code
_entity_poly.pdbx_strand_id
1 'polypeptide(L)'
;MFSCQDLFFKENPFHGNALYNILNLSTEMGKFMKPGKVVLVLAGRYAGRKAVIVKNIDDGTSDRQYSHALVAGIDRYPRKVTATMGKKRIAKRSKIKSFV
;
A
#
# COMPACT_ATOMS: atom_id res chain seq x y z
N MET A 1 1.49 -12.37 52.92
CA MET A 1 2.53 -11.41 53.35
C MET A 1 3.29 -11.01 52.08
N PHE A 2 3.09 -9.90 51.39
CA PHE A 2 2.25 -8.69 51.46
C PHE A 2 1.78 -8.42 50.01
N SER A 3 0.49 -8.34 49.73
CA SER A 3 -0.26 -7.08 49.54
C SER A 3 0.42 -6.06 48.62
N CYS A 4 -0.13 -5.91 47.41
CA CYS A 4 -0.23 -4.65 46.68
C CYS A 4 -1.30 -4.84 45.59
N GLN A 5 -2.53 -5.13 46.03
CA GLN A 5 -3.70 -4.60 45.32
C GLN A 5 -3.89 -3.17 45.83
N ASP A 6 -4.44 -2.33 44.96
CA ASP A 6 -4.98 -1.00 45.26
C ASP A 6 -4.06 0.20 45.00
N LEU A 7 -3.81 0.47 43.72
CA LEU A 7 -3.88 1.85 43.22
C LEU A 7 -4.79 1.88 41.99
N PHE A 8 -6.09 2.04 42.28
CA PHE A 8 -7.15 2.29 41.32
C PHE A 8 -7.17 3.78 41.01
N PHE A 9 -6.88 4.18 39.77
CA PHE A 9 -7.39 5.45 39.23
C PHE A 9 -7.73 5.30 37.73
N LYS A 10 -8.97 4.85 37.52
CA LYS A 10 -9.91 5.22 36.45
C LYS A 10 -9.36 6.17 35.37
N GLU A 11 -9.05 5.63 34.19
CA GLU A 11 -9.32 6.30 32.91
C GLU A 11 -9.83 5.29 31.86
N ASN A 12 -10.63 5.82 30.96
CA ASN A 12 -11.74 5.19 30.25
C ASN A 12 -11.33 4.35 29.01
N PRO A 13 -12.24 3.51 28.47
CA PRO A 13 -11.93 2.50 27.48
C PRO A 13 -11.97 3.10 26.07
N PHE A 14 -10.82 3.16 25.39
CA PHE A 14 -10.80 3.44 23.96
C PHE A 14 -10.07 2.34 23.20
N HIS A 15 -10.91 1.47 22.62
CA HIS A 15 -10.68 0.70 21.40
C HIS A 15 -9.36 -0.07 21.36
N GLY A 16 -9.44 -1.34 21.80
CA GLY A 16 -8.41 -2.36 21.68
C GLY A 16 -8.09 -2.79 20.24
N ASN A 17 -7.93 -1.83 19.33
CA ASN A 17 -7.74 -2.04 17.91
C ASN A 17 -6.35 -1.63 17.36
N ALA A 18 -5.48 -1.06 18.20
CA ALA A 18 -4.16 -0.58 17.80
C ALA A 18 -3.00 -1.52 18.20
N LEU A 19 -3.16 -2.31 19.26
CA LEU A 19 -2.07 -3.11 19.83
C LEU A 19 -1.75 -4.39 19.04
N TYR A 20 -2.72 -4.97 18.35
CA TYR A 20 -2.49 -6.19 17.54
C TYR A 20 -1.77 -5.93 16.20
N ASN A 21 -1.63 -4.67 15.78
CA ASN A 21 -0.79 -4.30 14.63
C ASN A 21 0.69 -4.11 15.01
N ILE A 22 0.97 -3.87 16.30
CA ILE A 22 2.34 -3.66 16.82
C ILE A 22 3.01 -5.00 17.15
N LEU A 23 2.24 -6.01 17.57
CA LEU A 23 2.76 -7.33 17.97
C LEU A 23 3.08 -8.29 16.79
N ASN A 24 2.84 -7.91 15.54
CA ASN A 24 3.13 -8.75 14.35
C ASN A 24 4.41 -8.35 13.60
N LEU A 25 5.31 -7.61 14.26
CA LEU A 25 6.47 -6.99 13.59
C LEU A 25 7.80 -7.71 13.80
N SER A 26 7.84 -8.83 14.53
CA SER A 26 9.08 -9.53 14.86
C SER A 26 9.05 -11.02 14.49
N THR A 27 10.08 -11.43 13.73
CA THR A 27 10.65 -12.79 13.59
C THR A 27 9.96 -13.83 12.69
N GLU A 28 9.67 -13.50 11.43
CA GLU A 28 9.70 -14.47 10.31
C GLU A 28 10.18 -13.75 9.04
N MET A 29 10.70 -14.47 8.05
CA MET A 29 10.94 -13.90 6.72
C MET A 29 9.60 -13.36 6.18
N GLY A 30 9.35 -12.06 6.37
CA GLY A 30 8.02 -11.49 6.19
C GLY A 30 7.55 -11.53 4.74
N LYS A 31 6.28 -11.91 4.52
CA LYS A 31 5.62 -11.87 3.21
C LYS A 31 5.92 -10.54 2.49
N PHE A 32 6.51 -10.60 1.31
CA PHE A 32 6.91 -9.41 0.55
C PHE A 32 5.73 -8.71 -0.15
N MET A 33 4.65 -9.46 -0.43
CA MET A 33 3.44 -8.98 -1.11
C MET A 33 2.47 -8.25 -0.17
N LYS A 34 2.96 -7.26 0.56
CA LYS A 34 2.11 -6.41 1.43
C LYS A 34 1.52 -5.24 0.62
N PRO A 35 0.30 -4.78 0.96
CA PRO A 35 -0.25 -3.57 0.37
C PRO A 35 0.66 -2.37 0.66
N GLY A 36 0.70 -1.41 -0.27
CA GLY A 36 1.57 -0.24 -0.20
C GLY A 36 3.00 -0.47 -0.70
N LYS A 37 3.37 -1.69 -1.09
CA LYS A 37 4.65 -1.96 -1.76
C LYS A 37 4.60 -1.56 -3.23
N VAL A 38 5.67 -0.94 -3.71
CA VAL A 38 5.85 -0.55 -5.11
C VAL A 38 6.39 -1.72 -5.91
N VAL A 39 5.74 -2.03 -7.02
CA VAL A 39 6.07 -3.13 -7.92
C VAL A 39 6.22 -2.63 -9.37
N LEU A 40 6.95 -3.39 -10.18
CA LEU A 40 7.05 -3.17 -11.61
C LEU A 40 6.23 -4.26 -12.33
N VAL A 41 5.35 -3.87 -13.23
CA VAL A 41 4.59 -4.83 -14.05
C VAL A 41 5.52 -5.40 -15.12
N LEU A 42 5.64 -6.73 -15.16
CA LEU A 42 6.56 -7.42 -16.07
C LEU A 42 5.95 -7.71 -17.44
N ALA A 43 4.66 -8.01 -17.51
CA ALA A 43 4.00 -8.46 -18.74
C ALA A 43 2.61 -7.84 -18.93
N GLY A 44 2.10 -7.89 -20.17
CA GLY A 44 0.79 -7.36 -20.55
C GLY A 44 0.79 -5.89 -20.98
N ARG A 45 -0.40 -5.30 -21.14
CA ARG A 45 -0.59 -3.92 -21.65
C ARG A 45 0.16 -2.86 -20.83
N TYR A 46 0.33 -3.11 -19.53
CA TYR A 46 0.96 -2.17 -18.60
C TYR A 46 2.41 -2.55 -18.23
N ALA A 47 3.07 -3.41 -19.01
CA ALA A 47 4.46 -3.78 -18.78
C ALA A 47 5.39 -2.55 -18.73
N GLY A 48 6.38 -2.58 -17.84
CA GLY A 48 7.31 -1.47 -17.59
C GLY A 48 6.72 -0.29 -16.83
N ARG A 49 5.45 -0.35 -16.42
CA ARG A 49 4.83 0.64 -15.54
C ARG A 49 5.04 0.27 -14.08
N LYS A 50 5.26 1.28 -13.25
CA LYS A 50 5.32 1.18 -11.79
C LYS A 50 3.90 1.20 -11.25
N ALA A 51 3.64 0.34 -10.28
CA ALA A 51 2.36 0.19 -9.62
C ALA A 51 2.55 -0.03 -8.12
N VAL A 52 1.46 0.07 -7.38
CA VAL A 52 1.38 -0.17 -5.94
C VAL A 52 0.38 -1.28 -5.69
N ILE A 53 0.73 -2.23 -4.83
CA ILE A 53 -0.18 -3.28 -4.39
C ILE A 53 -1.27 -2.66 -3.51
N VAL A 54 -2.53 -2.82 -3.89
CA VAL A 54 -3.70 -2.32 -3.15
C VAL A 54 -4.30 -3.42 -2.29
N LYS A 55 -4.49 -4.61 -2.87
CA LYS A 55 -5.01 -5.79 -2.17
C LYS A 55 -4.23 -7.01 -2.63
N ASN A 56 -3.91 -7.88 -1.67
CA ASN A 56 -3.31 -9.17 -1.94
C ASN A 56 -4.38 -10.27 -1.85
N ILE A 57 -4.30 -11.25 -2.75
CA ILE A 57 -5.15 -12.44 -2.78
C ILE A 57 -4.20 -13.65 -2.82
N ASP A 58 -3.93 -14.20 -1.63
CA ASP A 58 -2.98 -15.30 -1.45
C ASP A 58 -3.59 -16.66 -1.82
N ASP A 59 -4.86 -16.88 -1.46
CA ASP A 59 -5.53 -18.20 -1.49
C ASP A 59 -6.07 -18.62 -2.86
N GLY A 60 -5.85 -17.81 -3.90
CA GLY A 60 -6.40 -18.04 -5.23
C GLY A 60 -7.91 -17.84 -5.30
N THR A 61 -8.43 -17.62 -6.50
CA THR A 61 -9.87 -17.56 -6.79
C THR A 61 -10.21 -18.66 -7.79
N SER A 62 -11.50 -18.99 -7.97
CA SER A 62 -11.94 -19.95 -8.98
C SER A 62 -11.41 -19.62 -10.38
N ASP A 63 -11.26 -18.33 -10.69
CA ASP A 63 -10.79 -17.84 -11.99
C ASP A 63 -9.27 -17.92 -12.13
N ARG A 64 -8.54 -17.82 -11.01
CA ARG A 64 -7.08 -17.76 -10.96
C ARG A 64 -6.58 -18.50 -9.73
N GLN A 65 -6.10 -19.72 -9.93
CA GLN A 65 -5.57 -20.60 -8.89
C GLN A 65 -4.22 -20.14 -8.32
N TYR A 66 -3.55 -19.17 -8.93
CA TYR A 66 -2.28 -18.62 -8.45
C TYR A 66 -2.48 -17.38 -7.58
N SER A 67 -1.55 -17.13 -6.66
CA SER A 67 -1.55 -15.91 -5.84
C SER A 67 -1.38 -14.68 -6.72
N HIS A 68 -2.26 -13.69 -6.53
CA HIS A 68 -2.28 -12.49 -7.35
C HIS A 68 -2.63 -11.25 -6.53
N ALA A 69 -2.30 -10.09 -7.07
CA ALA A 69 -2.53 -8.81 -6.41
C ALA A 69 -3.35 -7.88 -7.29
N LEU A 70 -4.23 -7.11 -6.67
CA LEU A 70 -4.81 -5.92 -7.27
C LEU A 70 -3.77 -4.80 -7.18
N VAL A 71 -3.40 -4.24 -8.33
CA VAL A 71 -2.35 -3.21 -8.41
C VAL A 71 -2.90 -1.94 -9.03
N ALA A 72 -2.62 -0.80 -8.41
CA ALA A 72 -2.92 0.50 -9.00
C ALA A 72 -1.62 1.12 -9.52
N GLY A 73 -1.59 1.52 -10.79
CA GLY A 73 -0.38 1.99 -11.43
C GLY A 73 -0.56 3.24 -12.28
N ILE A 74 0.58 3.73 -12.79
CA ILE A 74 0.63 4.91 -13.65
C ILE A 74 0.81 4.47 -15.10
N ASP A 75 -0.22 4.66 -15.94
CA ASP A 75 -0.18 4.36 -17.38
C ASP A 75 0.64 5.45 -18.09
N ARG A 76 0.26 6.71 -17.89
CA ARG A 76 0.99 7.85 -18.45
C ARG A 76 1.73 8.60 -17.34
N TYR A 77 3.04 8.45 -17.34
CA TYR A 77 3.91 9.21 -16.45
C TYR A 77 3.86 10.71 -16.75
N PRO A 78 4.00 11.55 -15.70
CA PRO A 78 4.17 12.98 -15.89
C PRO A 78 5.45 13.23 -16.70
N ARG A 79 5.36 14.12 -17.69
CA ARG A 79 6.50 14.48 -18.54
C ARG A 79 7.30 15.59 -17.88
N LYS A 80 8.62 15.61 -18.07
CA LYS A 80 9.50 16.68 -17.58
C LYS A 80 8.95 18.06 -17.95
N VAL A 81 8.91 18.93 -16.94
CA VAL A 81 8.55 20.34 -17.05
C VAL A 81 9.82 21.17 -16.93
N THR A 82 9.94 22.23 -17.74
CA THR A 82 11.01 23.22 -17.69
C THR A 82 10.42 24.59 -17.40
N ALA A 83 11.21 25.49 -16.80
CA ALA A 83 10.75 26.83 -16.40
C ALA A 83 10.23 27.68 -17.57
N THR A 84 10.71 27.42 -18.79
CA THR A 84 10.32 28.12 -20.02
C THR A 84 8.92 27.74 -20.53
N MET A 85 8.27 26.72 -19.97
CA MET A 85 6.96 26.27 -20.44
C MET A 85 5.83 27.16 -19.90
N GLY A 86 4.89 27.53 -20.77
CA GLY A 86 3.67 28.23 -20.35
C GLY A 86 2.72 27.33 -19.54
N LYS A 87 1.91 27.93 -18.66
CA LYS A 87 0.98 27.26 -17.72
C LYS A 87 0.09 26.19 -18.39
N LYS A 88 -0.42 26.48 -19.60
CA LYS A 88 -1.24 25.53 -20.39
C LYS A 88 -0.48 24.25 -20.78
N ARG A 89 0.80 24.37 -21.13
CA ARG A 89 1.65 23.21 -21.49
C ARG A 89 2.05 22.43 -20.25
N ILE A 90 2.30 23.10 -19.13
CA ILE A 90 2.60 22.49 -17.84
C ILE A 90 1.42 21.61 -17.40
N ALA A 91 0.20 22.14 -17.39
CA ALA A 91 -1.00 21.38 -17.01
C ALA A 91 -1.19 20.10 -17.84
N LYS A 92 -0.95 20.18 -19.17
CA LYS A 92 -1.03 19.01 -20.06
C LYS A 92 0.06 17.97 -19.80
N ARG A 93 1.26 18.38 -19.38
CA ARG A 93 2.39 17.48 -19.08
C ARG A 93 2.30 16.81 -17.71
N SER A 94 1.69 17.50 -16.74
CA SER A 94 1.50 16.99 -15.38
C SER A 94 0.27 16.08 -15.24
N LYS A 95 -0.60 15.99 -16.26
CA LYS A 95 -1.78 15.10 -16.23
C LYS A 95 -1.33 13.63 -16.20
N ILE A 96 -1.58 12.97 -15.08
CA ILE A 96 -1.33 11.54 -14.88
C ILE A 96 -2.56 10.77 -15.36
N LYS A 97 -2.33 9.66 -16.07
CA LYS A 97 -3.36 8.66 -16.35
C LYS A 97 -3.03 7.41 -15.53
N SER A 98 -3.92 7.04 -14.62
CA SER A 98 -3.80 5.83 -13.80
C SER A 98 -4.50 4.64 -14.42
N PHE A 99 -4.15 3.44 -13.94
CA PHE A 99 -4.86 2.20 -14.20
C PHE A 99 -4.98 1.37 -12.91
N VAL A 100 -5.90 0.42 -12.92
CA VAL A 100 -6.13 -0.60 -11.88
C VAL A 100 -6.11 -1.97 -12.54
#